data_AF-A0A970TG34-F1
#
_entry.id   AF-A0A970TG34-F1
#
_cell.length_a   1.000
_cell.length_b   1.000
_cell.length_c   1.000
_cell.angle_alpha   90.00
_cell.angle_beta   90.00
_cell.angle_gamma   90.00
#
_symmetry.space_group_name_H-M   'P 1'
#
loop_
_entity.id
_entity.type
_entity.pdbx_description
1 polymer ?
#
loop_
_entity_poly.entity_id
_entity_poly.type
_entity_poly.pdbx_seq_one_letter_code
_entity_poly.pdbx_strand_id
1 'polypeptide(L)'
;MNNLSNFFKKKLGFGFMRLPLHGSSIKDINYDEVSRMTDLFIENGFNYFETAYPYHNGMSEIAIHECLTTRYQRNQYILADKMTHHIAIKKGGYEQFFMEQLIRCGVDYFDIYYIHNVNGTVYDDMVSHELFEFVSSLKGRGYAKSIGFSFHDNADLLDQVLIKYPDVDFVQLQLNYLDWESPHIQSRKCYEIARKHNKTIFVMEPIKGGALANVPNNVEEKIKSLDRKESPVSLALRYVASLPGVEMVLSGMSNIAQLQDNVNIMTEFKPLSQEEQELISQIVDMINSYYKIQCTACLYCVKECPKNIRIPELFHIYNSMQKKVDTDRIHKGRHISLYNTIITNSGHASDCIKCGKCEKACPQYLPIRRYLEEISYNFRSDRFSDDFDVKRDGKYIVYGTGKNGLKVTNYILQREGVVIGYCDSDMEKAGTLCQGKPVFSVQDLKYNEKLFNYIVIASNSFEDIILNLNKYNINMEQVLAPKLAGGSIT
;
A
#
# COMPACT_ATOMS: atom_id res chain seq x y z
N MET A 1 -14.57 7.43 37.93
CA MET A 1 -13.66 7.46 36.76
C MET A 1 -12.67 6.32 36.93
N ASN A 2 -12.79 5.27 36.12
CA ASN A 2 -11.77 4.22 36.08
C ASN A 2 -10.50 4.84 35.51
N ASN A 3 -9.48 5.05 36.35
CA ASN A 3 -8.27 5.73 35.93
C ASN A 3 -7.40 4.74 35.14
N LEU A 4 -7.66 4.65 33.82
CA LEU A 4 -6.87 3.82 32.88
C LEU A 4 -5.38 4.15 32.95
N SER A 5 -5.02 5.35 33.41
CA SER A 5 -3.64 5.78 33.66
C SER A 5 -2.86 4.85 34.60
N ASN A 6 -3.53 4.08 35.47
CA ASN A 6 -2.86 3.13 36.37
C ASN A 6 -2.54 1.79 35.69
N PHE A 7 -3.06 1.52 34.49
CA PHE A 7 -2.80 0.29 33.75
C PHE A 7 -1.50 0.34 32.94
N PHE A 8 -1.15 1.53 32.44
CA PHE A 8 -0.06 1.70 31.48
C PHE A 8 1.19 2.23 32.17
N LYS A 9 2.32 1.60 31.90
CA LYS A 9 3.61 2.13 32.36
C LYS A 9 4.11 3.28 31.47
N LYS A 10 3.81 3.22 30.17
CA LYS A 10 4.24 4.16 29.13
C LYS A 10 3.20 4.21 28.00
N LYS A 11 3.24 5.25 27.15
CA LYS A 11 2.23 5.55 26.11
C LYS A 11 2.46 4.86 24.75
N LEU A 12 3.19 3.74 24.71
CA LEU A 12 3.39 2.95 23.47
C LEU A 12 2.80 1.56 23.66
N GLY A 13 2.06 1.11 22.66
CA GLY A 13 1.47 -0.21 22.60
C GLY A 13 2.04 -0.99 21.42
N PHE A 14 2.36 -2.26 21.66
CA PHE A 14 2.82 -3.17 20.63
C PHE A 14 1.61 -3.78 19.91
N GLY A 15 1.33 -3.27 18.70
CA GLY A 15 0.25 -3.77 17.86
C GLY A 15 0.66 -4.99 17.03
N PHE A 16 -0.04 -6.11 17.19
CA PHE A 16 0.24 -7.37 16.51
C PHE A 16 -0.44 -7.47 15.13
N MET A 17 -0.75 -6.34 14.50
CA MET A 17 -1.27 -6.27 13.13
C MET A 17 -0.17 -6.48 12.07
N ARG A 18 1.07 -6.12 12.40
CA ARG A 18 2.25 -6.27 11.53
C ARG A 18 3.40 -6.85 12.34
N LEU A 19 3.69 -8.13 12.12
CA LEU A 19 4.75 -8.89 12.78
C LEU A 19 5.81 -9.36 11.77
N PRO A 20 7.05 -9.65 12.22
CA PRO A 20 8.05 -10.38 11.45
C PRO A 20 7.52 -11.69 10.87
N LEU A 21 7.96 -12.04 9.66
CA LEU A 21 7.57 -13.26 8.95
C LEU A 21 8.83 -14.06 8.53
N HIS A 22 8.76 -15.39 8.42
CA HIS A 22 9.85 -16.19 7.83
C HIS A 22 9.91 -16.07 6.30
N GLY A 23 8.81 -15.67 5.66
CA GLY A 23 8.69 -15.52 4.21
C GLY A 23 7.63 -14.51 3.80
N SER A 24 7.06 -14.68 2.60
CA SER A 24 6.07 -13.76 2.04
C SER A 24 4.63 -14.03 2.52
N SER A 25 4.38 -15.18 3.15
CA SER A 25 3.07 -15.53 3.66
C SER A 25 2.75 -14.74 4.93
N ILE A 26 1.66 -13.97 4.92
CA ILE A 26 1.22 -13.21 6.10
C ILE A 26 0.82 -14.10 7.30
N LYS A 27 0.63 -15.41 7.09
CA LYS A 27 0.36 -16.37 8.16
C LYS A 27 1.63 -16.92 8.84
N ASP A 28 2.77 -16.82 8.16
CA ASP A 28 4.03 -17.45 8.57
C ASP A 28 4.85 -16.51 9.46
N ILE A 29 4.29 -16.23 10.65
CA ILE A 29 4.87 -15.33 11.64
C ILE A 29 6.15 -15.97 12.21
N ASN A 30 7.23 -15.19 12.27
CA ASN A 30 8.48 -15.61 12.89
C ASN A 30 8.39 -15.44 14.41
N TYR A 31 8.00 -16.48 15.12
CA TYR A 31 7.81 -16.45 16.58
C TYR A 31 9.10 -16.21 17.37
N ASP A 32 10.27 -16.62 16.85
CA ASP A 32 11.54 -16.37 17.52
C ASP A 32 11.90 -14.87 17.53
N GLU A 33 11.67 -14.17 16.41
CA GLU A 33 11.85 -12.72 16.33
C GLU A 33 10.77 -12.00 17.16
N VAL A 34 9.51 -12.41 17.08
CA VAL A 34 8.41 -11.80 17.87
C VAL A 34 8.64 -11.99 19.37
N SER A 35 9.13 -13.15 19.81
CA SER A 35 9.47 -13.39 21.22
C SER A 35 10.56 -12.44 21.68
N ARG A 36 11.67 -12.31 20.93
CA ARG A 36 12.73 -11.35 21.26
C ARG A 36 12.24 -9.91 21.29
N MET A 37 11.35 -9.55 20.37
CA MET A 37 10.70 -8.23 20.36
C MET A 37 9.81 -8.01 21.59
N THR A 38 9.04 -9.03 21.98
CA THR A 38 8.19 -8.98 23.17
C THR A 38 9.03 -8.82 24.43
N ASP A 39 10.11 -9.59 24.54
CA ASP A 39 11.02 -9.53 25.68
C ASP A 39 11.63 -8.14 25.82
N LEU A 40 12.21 -7.61 24.73
CA LEU A 40 12.80 -6.29 24.70
C LEU A 40 11.79 -5.19 25.05
N PHE A 41 10.54 -5.31 24.60
CA PHE A 41 9.48 -4.35 24.90
C PHE A 41 9.17 -4.31 26.41
N ILE A 42 9.05 -5.48 27.05
CA ILE A 42 8.79 -5.61 28.48
C ILE A 42 9.99 -5.17 29.33
N GLU A 43 11.21 -5.55 28.93
CA GLU A 43 12.46 -5.17 29.60
C GLU A 43 12.66 -3.65 29.62
N ASN A 44 12.21 -2.95 28.57
CA ASN A 44 12.22 -1.49 28.52
C ASN A 44 11.04 -0.84 29.26
N GLY A 45 10.27 -1.62 30.03
CA GLY A 45 9.22 -1.13 30.91
C GLY A 45 7.89 -0.82 30.23
N PHE A 46 7.69 -1.23 28.98
CA PHE A 46 6.38 -1.19 28.32
C PHE A 46 5.60 -2.46 28.64
N ASN A 47 4.27 -2.39 28.57
CA ASN A 47 3.44 -3.52 28.99
C ASN A 47 2.15 -3.68 28.19
N TYR A 48 1.90 -2.89 27.15
CA TYR A 48 0.64 -2.91 26.40
C TYR A 48 0.77 -3.68 25.08
N PHE A 49 -0.06 -4.71 24.91
CA PHE A 49 -0.11 -5.55 23.72
C PHE A 49 -1.52 -5.56 23.15
N GLU A 50 -1.63 -5.48 21.82
CA GLU A 50 -2.91 -5.40 21.14
C GLU A 50 -2.96 -6.33 19.94
N THR A 51 -4.06 -7.08 19.85
CA THR A 51 -4.34 -7.97 18.73
C THR A 51 -5.79 -7.81 18.26
N ALA A 52 -6.13 -8.54 17.20
CA ALA A 52 -7.49 -8.76 16.75
C ALA A 52 -7.55 -10.06 15.96
N TYR A 53 -8.67 -10.77 16.08
CA TYR A 53 -8.96 -12.00 15.32
C TYR A 53 -8.53 -11.99 13.83
N PRO A 54 -8.84 -10.97 13.00
CA PRO A 54 -8.50 -11.01 11.57
C PRO A 54 -7.00 -10.82 11.27
N TYR A 55 -6.18 -10.41 12.24
CA TYR A 55 -4.77 -10.09 12.01
C TYR A 55 -3.97 -11.34 11.65
N HIS A 56 -3.06 -11.18 10.70
CA HIS A 56 -2.29 -12.29 10.13
C HIS A 56 -3.17 -13.47 9.68
N ASN A 57 -4.37 -13.19 9.15
CA ASN A 57 -5.38 -14.18 8.77
C ASN A 57 -5.72 -15.18 9.90
N GLY A 58 -5.89 -14.66 11.12
CA GLY A 58 -6.17 -15.45 12.31
C GLY A 58 -4.94 -15.69 13.18
N MET A 59 -3.71 -15.62 12.64
CA MET A 59 -2.55 -16.12 13.38
C MET A 59 -2.07 -15.22 14.53
N SER A 60 -2.55 -13.97 14.62
CA SER A 60 -2.05 -13.00 15.59
C SER A 60 -2.37 -13.35 17.06
N GLU A 61 -3.58 -13.84 17.36
CA GLU A 61 -3.96 -14.28 18.72
C GLU A 61 -3.12 -15.50 19.17
N ILE A 62 -2.82 -16.41 18.23
CA ILE A 62 -1.92 -17.55 18.49
C ILE A 62 -0.50 -17.05 18.75
N ALA A 63 -0.02 -16.05 18.00
CA ALA A 63 1.27 -15.43 18.25
C ALA A 63 1.33 -14.76 19.63
N ILE A 64 0.25 -14.14 20.11
CA ILE A 64 0.14 -13.65 21.48
C ILE A 64 0.32 -14.79 22.49
N HIS A 65 -0.34 -15.93 22.27
CA HIS A 65 -0.19 -17.07 23.15
C HIS A 65 1.29 -17.51 23.25
N GLU A 66 1.89 -17.82 22.10
CA GLU A 66 3.25 -18.36 22.01
C GLU A 66 4.34 -17.37 22.44
N CYS A 67 4.19 -16.08 22.12
CA CYS A 67 5.25 -15.08 22.29
C CYS A 67 5.07 -14.16 23.50
N LEU A 68 3.93 -14.20 24.19
CA LEU A 68 3.68 -13.36 25.37
C LEU A 68 3.16 -14.18 26.54
N THR A 69 2.02 -14.83 26.41
CA THR A 69 1.27 -15.34 27.58
C THR A 69 1.87 -16.61 28.20
N THR A 70 2.54 -17.45 27.40
CA THR A 70 3.30 -18.61 27.88
C THR A 70 4.63 -18.22 28.54
N ARG A 71 5.10 -16.98 28.30
CA ARG A 71 6.41 -16.49 28.71
C ARG A 71 6.37 -15.56 29.93
N TYR A 72 5.26 -14.85 30.11
CA TYR A 72 5.10 -13.83 31.13
C TYR A 72 3.88 -14.11 32.02
N GLN A 73 4.01 -13.79 33.31
CA GLN A 73 2.88 -13.87 34.24
C GLN A 73 1.82 -12.82 33.88
N ARG A 74 0.55 -13.15 34.12
CA ARG A 74 -0.61 -12.34 33.71
C ARG A 74 -0.57 -10.88 34.19
N ASN A 75 0.06 -10.60 35.33
CA ASN A 75 0.19 -9.26 35.91
C ASN A 75 1.34 -8.42 35.33
N GLN A 76 2.17 -8.98 34.45
CA GLN A 76 3.29 -8.27 33.83
C GLN A 76 2.90 -7.51 32.55
N TYR A 77 1.76 -7.85 31.95
CA TYR A 77 1.29 -7.26 30.71
C TYR A 77 -0.20 -6.90 30.76
N ILE A 78 -0.55 -5.96 29.88
CA ILE A 78 -1.90 -5.57 29.52
C ILE A 78 -2.18 -6.13 28.13
N LEU A 79 -3.23 -6.93 28.01
CA LEU A 79 -3.64 -7.50 26.74
C LEU A 79 -4.99 -6.92 26.28
N ALA A 80 -4.99 -6.44 25.04
CA ALA A 80 -6.15 -5.89 24.37
C ALA A 80 -6.54 -6.71 23.14
N ASP A 81 -7.83 -7.05 23.02
CA ASP A 81 -8.40 -7.74 21.85
C ASP A 81 -9.76 -7.12 21.47
N LYS A 82 -10.32 -7.53 20.33
CA LYS A 82 -11.49 -6.89 19.72
C LYS A 82 -12.58 -7.87 19.29
N MET A 83 -13.82 -7.50 19.58
CA MET A 83 -15.01 -8.18 19.05
C MET A 83 -15.24 -7.79 17.59
N THR A 84 -15.12 -8.75 16.67
CA THR A 84 -15.32 -8.51 15.24
C THR A 84 -16.69 -9.02 14.81
N HIS A 85 -17.69 -8.11 14.80
CA HIS A 85 -19.12 -8.39 14.60
C HIS A 85 -19.43 -9.49 13.56
N HIS A 86 -19.10 -9.24 12.30
CA HIS A 86 -19.42 -10.15 11.20
C HIS A 86 -18.74 -11.53 11.28
N ILE A 87 -17.58 -11.63 11.92
CA ILE A 87 -16.89 -12.91 12.13
C ILE A 87 -17.57 -13.66 13.27
N ALA A 88 -17.90 -12.96 14.36
CA ALA A 88 -18.55 -13.54 15.51
C ALA A 88 -19.93 -14.12 15.15
N ILE A 89 -20.76 -13.38 14.40
CA ILE A 89 -22.05 -13.88 13.90
C ILE A 89 -21.87 -15.16 13.08
N LYS A 90 -20.89 -15.19 12.16
CA LYS A 90 -20.59 -16.39 11.35
C LYS A 90 -20.08 -17.58 12.17
N LYS A 91 -19.51 -17.33 13.36
CA LYS A 91 -18.93 -18.34 14.25
C LYS A 91 -19.88 -18.82 15.35
N GLY A 92 -21.16 -18.47 15.29
CA GLY A 92 -22.17 -18.92 16.25
C GLY A 92 -22.53 -17.89 17.31
N GLY A 93 -22.10 -16.64 17.15
CA GLY A 93 -22.46 -15.52 18.03
C GLY A 93 -21.31 -15.05 18.92
N TYR A 94 -21.57 -14.00 19.70
CA TYR A 94 -20.55 -13.27 20.44
C TYR A 94 -19.92 -14.06 21.59
N GLU A 95 -20.69 -14.86 22.34
CA GLU A 95 -20.17 -15.63 23.48
C GLU A 95 -19.19 -16.71 23.02
N GLN A 96 -19.57 -17.50 22.00
CA GLN A 96 -18.70 -18.54 21.44
C GLN A 96 -17.43 -17.95 20.84
N PHE A 97 -17.55 -16.84 20.11
CA PHE A 97 -16.41 -16.15 19.53
C PHE A 97 -15.47 -15.60 20.61
N PHE A 98 -16.00 -14.96 21.65
CA PHE A 98 -15.21 -14.44 22.77
C PHE A 98 -14.45 -15.55 23.50
N MET A 99 -15.11 -16.68 23.79
CA MET A 99 -14.46 -17.84 24.41
C MET A 99 -13.35 -18.42 23.52
N GLU A 100 -13.56 -18.45 22.20
CA GLU A 100 -12.51 -18.84 21.26
C GLU A 100 -11.29 -17.88 21.36
N GLN A 101 -11.49 -16.56 21.46
CA GLN A 101 -10.39 -15.60 21.59
C GLN A 101 -9.60 -15.78 22.88
N LEU A 102 -10.28 -16.02 24.02
CA LEU A 102 -9.64 -16.33 25.30
C LEU A 102 -8.72 -17.56 25.17
N ILE A 103 -9.22 -18.65 24.58
CA ILE A 103 -8.46 -19.88 24.35
C ILE A 103 -7.25 -19.62 23.43
N ARG A 104 -7.46 -18.88 22.33
CA ARG A 104 -6.41 -18.62 21.33
C ARG A 104 -5.29 -17.76 21.88
N CYS A 105 -5.61 -16.80 22.74
CA CYS A 105 -4.64 -15.96 23.44
C CYS A 105 -4.06 -16.63 24.69
N GLY A 106 -4.66 -17.72 25.19
CA GLY A 106 -4.26 -18.40 26.43
C GLY A 106 -4.47 -17.57 27.70
N VAL A 107 -5.61 -16.86 27.79
CA VAL A 107 -5.95 -16.02 28.95
C VAL A 107 -7.38 -16.27 29.41
N ASP A 108 -7.66 -16.01 30.68
CA ASP A 108 -9.01 -16.11 31.25
C ASP A 108 -9.82 -14.81 31.14
N TYR A 109 -9.14 -13.68 30.87
CA TYR A 109 -9.75 -12.36 30.74
C TYR A 109 -8.84 -11.40 29.94
N PHE A 110 -9.43 -10.37 29.35
CA PHE A 110 -8.70 -9.26 28.71
C PHE A 110 -8.65 -8.05 29.63
N ASP A 111 -7.53 -7.33 29.68
CA ASP A 111 -7.51 -6.05 30.40
C ASP A 111 -8.36 -5.02 29.65
N ILE A 112 -8.29 -5.07 28.32
CA ILE A 112 -9.04 -4.18 27.44
C ILE A 112 -9.74 -5.01 26.37
N TYR A 113 -11.04 -4.79 26.19
CA TYR A 113 -11.80 -5.48 25.16
C TYR A 113 -12.78 -4.53 24.49
N TYR A 114 -12.79 -4.48 23.15
CA TYR A 114 -13.52 -3.43 22.46
C TYR A 114 -14.11 -3.86 21.13
N ILE A 115 -15.11 -3.11 20.65
CA ILE A 115 -15.76 -3.40 19.37
C ILE A 115 -14.84 -2.99 18.22
N HIS A 116 -14.65 -3.89 17.26
CA HIS A 116 -13.84 -3.64 16.09
C HIS A 116 -14.65 -2.93 15.00
N ASN A 117 -14.08 -1.86 14.45
CA ASN A 117 -14.48 -1.23 13.20
C ASN A 117 -15.90 -0.63 13.20
N VAL A 118 -16.22 0.20 14.19
CA VAL A 118 -17.47 0.96 14.20
C VAL A 118 -17.42 2.02 13.10
N ASN A 119 -18.37 1.94 12.16
CA ASN A 119 -18.60 2.88 11.07
C ASN A 119 -20.04 2.77 10.56
N GLY A 120 -20.48 3.71 9.74
CA GLY A 120 -21.86 3.84 9.29
C GLY A 120 -22.36 2.69 8.43
N THR A 121 -21.48 1.86 7.87
CA THR A 121 -21.89 0.68 7.07
C THR A 121 -22.30 -0.53 7.92
N VAL A 122 -21.82 -0.59 9.17
CA VAL A 122 -22.06 -1.73 10.07
C VAL A 122 -22.72 -1.32 11.40
N TYR A 123 -22.81 -0.02 11.69
CA TYR A 123 -23.28 0.47 12.98
C TYR A 123 -24.70 0.00 13.31
N ASP A 124 -25.66 0.20 12.41
CA ASP A 124 -27.05 -0.21 12.64
C ASP A 124 -27.19 -1.73 12.84
N ASP A 125 -26.37 -2.50 12.12
CA ASP A 125 -26.32 -3.96 12.26
C ASP A 125 -25.74 -4.37 13.63
N MET A 126 -24.67 -3.72 14.09
CA MET A 126 -24.11 -3.93 15.43
C MET A 126 -25.10 -3.57 16.55
N VAL A 127 -25.83 -2.47 16.38
CA VAL A 127 -26.86 -2.02 17.33
C VAL A 127 -28.02 -3.00 17.40
N SER A 128 -28.54 -3.43 16.25
CA SER A 128 -29.68 -4.36 16.20
C SER A 128 -29.36 -5.76 16.77
N HIS A 129 -28.07 -6.12 16.80
CA HIS A 129 -27.59 -7.35 17.42
C HIS A 129 -27.11 -7.16 18.88
N GLU A 130 -27.33 -5.99 19.48
CA GLU A 130 -26.99 -5.70 20.88
C GLU A 130 -25.49 -5.89 21.19
N LEU A 131 -24.61 -5.59 20.23
CA LEU A 131 -23.17 -5.80 20.38
C LEU A 131 -22.55 -4.93 21.49
N PHE A 132 -23.03 -3.69 21.64
CA PHE A 132 -22.53 -2.77 22.66
C PHE A 132 -22.90 -3.25 24.06
N GLU A 133 -24.12 -3.75 24.23
CA GLU A 133 -24.64 -4.36 25.43
C GLU A 133 -23.87 -5.64 25.77
N PHE A 134 -23.58 -6.49 24.78
CA PHE A 134 -22.76 -7.69 24.97
C PHE A 134 -21.36 -7.34 25.51
N VAL A 135 -20.66 -6.40 24.87
CA VAL A 135 -19.32 -5.98 25.31
C VAL A 135 -19.37 -5.32 26.69
N SER A 136 -20.41 -4.53 26.99
CA SER A 136 -20.66 -3.99 28.33
C SER A 136 -20.83 -5.10 29.38
N SER A 137 -21.56 -6.16 29.04
CA SER A 137 -21.76 -7.31 29.93
C SER A 137 -20.45 -8.01 30.30
N LEU A 138 -19.45 -8.06 29.41
CA LEU A 138 -18.14 -8.66 29.69
C LEU A 138 -17.42 -7.93 30.82
N LYS A 139 -17.54 -6.60 30.86
CA LYS A 139 -17.00 -5.79 31.95
C LYS A 139 -17.72 -6.07 33.27
N GLY A 140 -19.05 -6.12 33.24
CA GLY A 140 -19.85 -6.47 34.42
C GLY A 140 -19.56 -7.88 34.97
N ARG A 141 -19.22 -8.82 34.09
CA ARG A 141 -18.84 -10.20 34.43
C ARG A 141 -17.36 -10.38 34.81
N GLY A 142 -16.53 -9.33 34.70
CA GLY A 142 -15.11 -9.38 35.03
C GLY A 142 -14.21 -9.99 33.94
N TYR A 143 -14.72 -10.27 32.75
CA TYR A 143 -13.94 -10.78 31.61
C TYR A 143 -13.20 -9.68 30.84
N ALA A 144 -13.57 -8.42 31.05
CA ALA A 144 -12.87 -7.24 30.56
C ALA A 144 -12.74 -6.20 31.68
N LYS A 145 -11.59 -5.55 31.84
CA LYS A 145 -11.44 -4.47 32.85
C LYS A 145 -11.82 -3.10 32.29
N SER A 146 -11.56 -2.87 31.01
CA SER A 146 -11.94 -1.68 30.25
C SER A 146 -12.58 -2.04 28.92
N ILE A 147 -13.57 -1.25 28.51
CA ILE A 147 -14.27 -1.43 27.24
C ILE A 147 -14.30 -0.17 26.40
N GLY A 148 -14.42 -0.34 25.09
CA GLY A 148 -14.44 0.76 24.14
C GLY A 148 -14.84 0.29 22.74
N PHE A 149 -14.46 1.08 21.74
CA PHE A 149 -14.57 0.69 20.34
C PHE A 149 -13.48 1.35 19.49
N SER A 150 -13.14 0.73 18.36
CA SER A 150 -12.37 1.38 17.29
C SER A 150 -13.31 2.03 16.29
N PHE A 151 -12.96 3.24 15.85
CA PHE A 151 -13.84 4.07 15.05
C PHE A 151 -13.20 4.45 13.71
N HIS A 152 -13.95 4.29 12.61
CA HIS A 152 -13.45 4.44 11.24
C HIS A 152 -14.38 5.26 10.35
N ASP A 153 -15.05 6.26 10.92
CA ASP A 153 -15.98 7.13 10.21
C ASP A 153 -15.78 8.60 10.63
N ASN A 154 -16.76 9.44 10.31
CA ASN A 154 -16.76 10.87 10.56
C ASN A 154 -17.19 11.28 11.99
N ALA A 155 -16.96 12.54 12.32
CA ALA A 155 -17.21 13.08 13.65
C ALA A 155 -18.70 13.08 14.07
N ASP A 156 -19.63 13.24 13.12
CA ASP A 156 -21.07 13.27 13.42
C ASP A 156 -21.55 11.90 13.90
N LEU A 157 -21.13 10.82 13.23
CA LEU A 157 -21.43 9.47 13.70
C LEU A 157 -20.74 9.17 15.04
N LEU A 158 -19.51 9.65 15.25
CA LEU A 158 -18.84 9.46 16.55
C LEU A 158 -19.63 10.10 17.69
N ASP A 159 -20.13 11.33 17.50
CA ASP A 159 -20.94 12.05 18.49
C ASP A 159 -22.23 11.26 18.79
N GLN A 160 -22.89 10.73 17.76
CA GLN A 160 -24.09 9.89 17.91
C GLN A 160 -23.81 8.61 18.71
N VAL A 161 -22.73 7.89 18.39
CA VAL A 161 -22.34 6.65 19.10
C VAL A 161 -22.05 6.96 20.57
N LEU A 162 -21.32 8.03 20.87
CA LEU A 162 -20.94 8.40 22.24
C LEU A 162 -22.10 8.96 23.07
N ILE A 163 -23.09 9.59 22.43
CA ILE A 163 -24.36 9.95 23.08
C ILE A 163 -25.15 8.70 23.46
N LYS A 164 -25.21 7.71 22.56
CA LYS A 164 -25.98 6.48 22.78
C LYS A 164 -25.31 5.53 23.79
N TYR A 165 -23.99 5.44 23.76
CA TYR A 165 -23.20 4.55 24.62
C TYR A 165 -22.18 5.35 25.45
N PRO A 166 -22.65 6.19 26.39
CA PRO A 166 -21.78 7.05 27.18
C PRO A 166 -20.92 6.27 28.19
N ASP A 167 -21.21 5.00 28.45
CA ASP A 167 -20.51 4.20 29.46
C ASP A 167 -19.22 3.53 28.96
N VAL A 168 -18.87 3.67 27.67
CA VAL A 168 -17.57 3.22 27.15
C VAL A 168 -16.43 4.01 27.80
N ASP A 169 -15.32 3.34 28.09
CA ASP A 169 -14.18 3.95 28.77
C ASP A 169 -13.28 4.74 27.80
N PHE A 170 -13.12 4.25 26.57
CA PHE A 170 -12.22 4.84 25.58
C PHE A 170 -12.72 4.66 24.14
N VAL A 171 -12.10 5.42 23.23
CA VAL A 171 -12.25 5.26 21.77
C VAL A 171 -10.86 5.12 21.14
N GLN A 172 -10.71 4.17 20.22
CA GLN A 172 -9.52 4.08 19.37
C GLN A 172 -9.76 4.84 18.05
N LEU A 173 -8.93 5.85 17.77
CA LEU A 173 -9.04 6.75 16.62
C LEU A 173 -7.82 6.67 15.71
N GLN A 174 -8.04 6.83 14.40
CA GLN A 174 -6.97 7.06 13.43
C GLN A 174 -6.50 8.51 13.55
N LEU A 175 -5.36 8.73 14.21
CA LEU A 175 -4.74 10.05 14.34
C LEU A 175 -3.32 10.01 13.78
N ASN A 176 -3.01 10.96 12.92
CA ASN A 176 -1.67 11.32 12.48
C ASN A 176 -1.72 12.73 11.90
N TYR A 177 -0.57 13.41 11.79
CA TYR A 177 -0.56 14.80 11.33
C TYR A 177 -0.97 14.96 9.85
N LEU A 178 -0.82 13.93 9.03
CA LEU A 178 -1.15 14.00 7.60
C LEU A 178 -2.66 13.90 7.35
N ASP A 179 -3.37 13.17 8.22
CA ASP A 179 -4.83 13.03 8.18
C ASP A 179 -5.58 14.05 9.05
N TRP A 180 -4.86 14.94 9.74
CA TRP A 180 -5.42 15.85 10.74
C TRP A 180 -6.62 16.64 10.21
N GLU A 181 -6.48 17.27 9.04
CA GLU A 181 -7.53 18.01 8.33
C GLU A 181 -8.13 17.21 7.15
N SER A 182 -7.95 15.90 7.11
CA SER A 182 -8.51 15.07 6.04
C SER A 182 -10.03 15.18 6.02
N PRO A 183 -10.66 15.49 4.86
CA PRO A 183 -12.12 15.59 4.77
C PRO A 183 -12.83 14.24 4.99
N HIS A 184 -12.12 13.12 4.77
CA HIS A 184 -12.66 11.77 4.88
C HIS A 184 -12.40 11.15 6.25
N ILE A 185 -11.16 11.19 6.74
CA ILE A 185 -10.79 10.60 8.04
C ILE A 185 -11.22 11.50 9.19
N GLN A 186 -11.17 12.82 8.99
CA GLN A 186 -11.57 13.83 9.97
C GLN A 186 -10.86 13.67 11.34
N SER A 187 -9.58 13.32 11.34
CA SER A 187 -8.83 13.01 12.59
C SER A 187 -8.99 14.09 13.65
N ARG A 188 -8.83 15.38 13.31
CA ARG A 188 -9.03 16.48 14.27
C ARG A 188 -10.46 16.50 14.84
N LYS A 189 -11.48 16.45 13.98
CA LYS A 189 -12.88 16.55 14.41
C LYS A 189 -13.27 15.36 15.28
N CYS A 190 -12.85 14.14 14.91
CA CYS A 190 -13.08 12.95 15.72
C CYS A 190 -12.36 13.02 17.08
N TYR A 191 -11.12 13.53 17.10
CA TYR A 191 -10.41 13.82 18.35
C TYR A 191 -11.18 14.83 19.22
N GLU A 192 -11.63 15.96 18.65
CA GLU A 192 -12.40 17.00 19.35
C GLU A 192 -13.70 16.44 19.94
N ILE A 193 -14.42 15.59 19.21
CA ILE A 193 -15.62 14.91 19.71
C ILE A 193 -15.29 13.96 20.86
N ALA A 194 -14.25 13.13 20.75
CA ALA A 194 -13.85 12.26 21.85
C ALA A 194 -13.49 13.07 23.11
N ARG A 195 -12.82 14.23 22.94
CA ARG A 195 -12.52 15.15 24.06
C ARG A 195 -13.77 15.82 24.64
N LYS A 196 -14.71 16.26 23.80
CA LYS A 196 -16.02 16.80 24.21
C LYS A 196 -16.79 15.83 25.12
N HIS A 197 -16.70 14.52 24.82
CA HIS A 197 -17.30 13.45 25.62
C HIS A 197 -16.43 12.93 26.77
N ASN A 198 -15.30 13.60 27.06
CA ASN A 198 -14.33 13.21 28.09
C ASN A 198 -13.83 11.76 27.95
N LYS A 199 -13.67 11.28 26.71
CA LYS A 199 -13.18 9.93 26.44
C LYS A 199 -11.66 9.88 26.43
N THR A 200 -11.13 8.79 26.99
CA THR A 200 -9.74 8.39 26.77
C THR A 200 -9.56 8.00 25.31
N ILE A 201 -8.43 8.38 24.73
CA ILE A 201 -8.14 8.16 23.31
C ILE A 201 -6.95 7.22 23.18
N PHE A 202 -7.15 6.14 22.43
CA PHE A 202 -6.07 5.30 21.92
C PHE A 202 -5.86 5.63 20.44
N VAL A 203 -4.62 5.68 20.01
CA VAL A 203 -4.27 6.06 18.64
C VAL A 203 -3.88 4.83 17.85
N MET A 204 -4.54 4.64 16.70
CA MET A 204 -4.10 3.74 15.64
C MET A 204 -3.58 4.52 14.44
N GLU A 205 -2.79 3.86 13.61
CA GLU A 205 -2.09 4.42 12.45
C GLU A 205 -1.31 5.75 12.71
N PRO A 206 -0.54 5.86 13.81
CA PRO A 206 0.22 7.08 14.09
C PRO A 206 1.24 7.43 13.01
N ILE A 207 1.71 6.42 12.28
CA ILE A 207 2.68 6.52 11.17
C ILE A 207 2.05 6.26 9.78
N LYS A 208 0.71 6.25 9.69
CA LYS A 208 -0.07 6.06 8.45
C LYS A 208 0.43 4.88 7.59
N GLY A 209 0.48 3.69 8.19
CA GLY A 209 0.94 2.46 7.51
C GLY A 209 2.41 2.45 7.07
N GLY A 210 3.24 3.35 7.62
CA GLY A 210 4.65 3.50 7.27
C GLY A 210 4.92 4.64 6.29
N ALA A 211 3.89 5.35 5.79
CA ALA A 211 4.08 6.51 4.92
C ALA A 211 4.83 7.64 5.63
N LEU A 212 4.59 7.84 6.93
CA LEU A 212 5.29 8.85 7.74
C LEU A 212 6.66 8.37 8.24
N ALA A 213 7.00 7.10 8.02
CA ALA A 213 8.37 6.59 8.22
C ALA A 213 9.22 6.74 6.94
N ASN A 214 8.59 6.74 5.77
CA ASN A 214 9.24 6.76 4.46
C ASN A 214 8.86 8.03 3.69
N VAL A 215 9.14 9.19 4.29
CA VAL A 215 8.87 10.50 3.68
C VAL A 215 9.93 10.83 2.61
N PRO A 216 9.67 11.81 1.73
CA PRO A 216 10.66 12.27 0.76
C PRO A 216 11.92 12.84 1.43
N ASN A 217 13.10 12.69 0.80
CA ASN A 217 14.38 13.14 1.38
C ASN A 217 14.37 14.61 1.82
N ASN A 218 13.77 15.51 1.03
CA ASN A 218 13.67 16.92 1.39
C ASN A 218 12.78 17.16 2.63
N VAL A 219 11.79 16.29 2.87
CA VAL A 219 10.99 16.31 4.11
C VAL A 219 11.81 15.80 5.27
N GLU A 220 12.55 14.71 5.09
CA GLU A 220 13.43 14.16 6.13
C GLU A 220 14.53 15.16 6.53
N GLU A 221 15.17 15.83 5.56
CA GLU A 221 16.14 16.90 5.80
C GLU A 221 15.53 18.07 6.56
N LYS A 222 14.29 18.45 6.21
CA LYS A 222 13.56 19.52 6.90
C LYS A 222 13.26 19.14 8.36
N ILE A 223 12.87 17.89 8.63
CA ILE A 223 12.67 17.38 9.99
C ILE A 223 13.99 17.41 10.78
N LYS A 224 15.08 16.90 10.21
CA LYS A 224 16.41 16.89 10.83
C LYS A 224 17.03 18.27 11.02
N SER A 225 16.50 19.30 10.36
CA SER A 225 16.95 20.68 10.54
C SER A 225 16.52 21.29 11.87
N LEU A 226 15.47 20.75 12.51
CA LEU A 226 15.02 21.15 13.85
C LEU A 226 15.96 20.62 14.95
N ASP A 227 16.24 19.32 14.90
CA ASP A 227 17.24 18.64 15.71
C ASP A 227 17.76 17.46 14.88
N ARG A 228 19.09 17.30 14.82
CA ARG A 228 19.72 16.20 14.07
C ARG A 228 19.34 14.82 14.60
N LYS A 229 18.84 14.72 15.84
CA LYS A 229 18.32 13.49 16.43
C LYS A 229 16.89 13.18 16.01
N GLU A 230 16.16 14.14 15.45
CA GLU A 230 14.78 13.91 15.02
C GLU A 230 14.69 13.03 13.77
N SER A 231 13.61 12.27 13.71
CA SER A 231 13.29 11.37 12.60
C SER A 231 11.82 11.53 12.21
N PRO A 232 11.44 11.17 10.98
CA PRO A 232 10.04 11.17 10.56
C PRO A 232 9.13 10.32 11.48
N VAL A 233 9.66 9.20 11.99
CA VAL A 233 8.98 8.31 12.94
C VAL A 233 8.82 8.99 14.30
N SER A 234 9.89 9.59 14.84
CA SER A 234 9.86 10.33 16.11
C SER A 234 8.82 11.44 16.08
N LEU A 235 8.84 12.29 15.05
CA LEU A 235 7.89 13.38 14.90
C LEU A 235 6.43 12.86 14.84
N ALA A 236 6.17 11.79 14.08
CA ALA A 236 4.83 11.22 13.96
C ALA A 236 4.30 10.63 15.27
N LEU A 237 5.11 9.86 16.00
CA LEU A 237 4.73 9.29 17.29
C LEU A 237 4.56 10.38 18.36
N ARG A 238 5.52 11.31 18.46
CA ARG A 238 5.47 12.40 19.43
C ARG A 238 4.29 13.35 19.18
N TYR A 239 3.95 13.62 17.91
CA TYR A 239 2.80 14.44 17.55
C TYR A 239 1.51 13.94 18.23
N VAL A 240 1.16 12.67 17.99
CA VAL A 240 -0.09 12.11 18.55
C VAL A 240 0.01 11.85 20.06
N ALA A 241 1.17 11.45 20.56
CA ALA A 241 1.38 11.23 21.99
C ALA A 241 1.31 12.52 22.82
N SER A 242 1.52 13.68 22.18
CA SER A 242 1.42 15.01 22.80
C SER A 242 -0.02 15.51 22.94
N LEU A 243 -0.99 14.90 22.24
CA LEU A 243 -2.37 15.36 22.26
C LEU A 243 -3.03 15.10 23.62
N PRO A 244 -3.67 16.09 24.25
CA PRO A 244 -4.41 15.90 25.48
C PRO A 244 -5.44 14.76 25.40
N GLY A 245 -5.48 13.88 26.40
CA GLY A 245 -6.42 12.75 26.44
C GLY A 245 -5.97 11.50 25.68
N VAL A 246 -4.84 11.55 24.96
CA VAL A 246 -4.20 10.37 24.39
C VAL A 246 -3.40 9.63 25.48
N GLU A 247 -3.78 8.38 25.74
CA GLU A 247 -3.14 7.51 26.74
C GLU A 247 -2.31 6.39 26.12
N MET A 248 -2.60 6.00 24.88
CA MET A 248 -1.90 4.91 24.21
C MET A 248 -1.73 5.18 22.72
N VAL A 249 -0.52 4.97 22.21
CA VAL A 249 -0.19 5.07 20.78
C VAL A 249 0.23 3.68 20.28
N LEU A 250 -0.48 3.15 19.29
CA LEU A 250 -0.26 1.80 18.80
C LEU A 250 0.63 1.79 17.58
N SER A 251 1.70 1.00 17.64
CA SER A 251 2.63 0.82 16.54
C SER A 251 2.77 -0.66 16.22
N GLY A 252 2.57 -1.00 14.93
CA GLY A 252 2.96 -2.31 14.40
C GLY A 252 4.41 -2.23 13.94
N MET A 253 5.25 -3.14 14.43
CA MET A 253 6.70 -3.11 14.25
C MET A 253 7.13 -4.44 13.64
N SER A 254 7.61 -4.42 12.40
CA SER A 254 7.90 -5.63 11.61
C SER A 254 9.31 -6.20 11.84
N ASN A 255 10.15 -5.56 12.65
CA ASN A 255 11.49 -6.03 13.01
C ASN A 255 12.00 -5.35 14.31
N ILE A 256 13.05 -5.92 14.91
CA ILE A 256 13.67 -5.37 16.12
C ILE A 256 14.15 -3.92 15.98
N ALA A 257 14.67 -3.51 14.82
CA ALA A 257 15.17 -2.14 14.67
C ALA A 257 14.05 -1.11 14.80
N GLN A 258 12.89 -1.37 14.19
CA GLN A 258 11.68 -0.54 14.35
C GLN A 258 11.16 -0.53 15.78
N LEU A 259 11.22 -1.68 16.47
CA LEU A 259 10.85 -1.77 17.88
C LEU A 259 11.76 -0.91 18.75
N GLN A 260 13.08 -1.06 18.60
CA GLN A 260 14.08 -0.32 19.36
C GLN A 260 13.94 1.19 19.14
N ASP A 261 13.75 1.63 17.90
CA ASP A 261 13.55 3.04 17.58
C ASP A 261 12.32 3.60 18.33
N ASN A 262 11.16 2.96 18.19
CA ASN A 262 9.93 3.38 18.86
C ASN A 262 10.04 3.32 20.40
N VAL A 263 10.67 2.28 20.94
CA VAL A 263 10.93 2.11 22.38
C VAL A 263 11.80 3.24 22.91
N ASN A 264 12.86 3.61 22.19
CA ASN A 264 13.76 4.71 22.57
C ASN A 264 13.01 6.04 22.56
N ILE A 265 12.32 6.35 21.46
CA ILE A 265 11.50 7.57 21.30
C ILE A 265 10.50 7.71 22.45
N MET A 266 9.78 6.63 22.78
CA MET A 266 8.69 6.67 23.75
C MET A 266 9.16 6.48 25.20
N THR A 267 10.40 6.03 25.42
CA THR A 267 11.03 6.03 26.74
C THR A 267 11.53 7.41 27.10
N GLU A 268 12.16 8.11 26.15
CA GLU A 268 12.61 9.49 26.31
C GLU A 268 11.56 10.50 25.83
N PHE A 269 10.27 10.14 25.93
CA PHE A 269 9.18 10.91 25.35
C PHE A 269 9.22 12.37 25.82
N LYS A 270 9.25 13.27 24.84
CA LYS A 270 9.08 14.71 25.03
C LYS A 270 7.91 15.17 24.16
N PRO A 271 6.97 15.97 24.68
CA PRO A 271 5.96 16.59 23.83
C PRO A 271 6.60 17.41 22.71
N LEU A 272 5.89 17.61 21.60
CA LEU A 272 6.38 18.48 20.53
C LEU A 272 6.54 19.92 21.03
N SER A 273 7.65 20.55 20.68
CA SER A 273 7.89 21.97 20.86
C SER A 273 6.96 22.81 19.99
N GLN A 274 6.85 24.11 20.29
CA GLN A 274 6.06 25.02 19.47
C GLN A 274 6.61 25.10 18.03
N GLU A 275 7.94 25.12 17.87
CA GLU A 275 8.59 25.14 16.55
C GLU A 275 8.31 23.85 15.76
N GLU A 276 8.36 22.69 16.43
CA GLU A 276 7.98 21.40 15.82
C GLU A 276 6.52 21.41 15.36
N GLN A 277 5.60 21.95 16.18
CA GLN A 277 4.18 22.05 15.85
C GLN A 277 3.91 22.99 14.66
N GLU A 278 4.58 24.14 14.60
CA GLU A 278 4.46 25.11 13.50
C GLU A 278 4.99 24.53 12.18
N LEU A 279 5.97 23.62 12.23
CA LEU A 279 6.52 22.97 11.05
C LEU A 279 5.62 21.89 10.45
N ILE A 280 4.71 21.30 11.24
CA ILE A 280 3.84 20.22 10.78
C ILE A 280 3.07 20.59 9.51
N SER A 281 2.53 21.81 9.41
CA SER A 281 1.79 22.26 8.23
C SER A 281 2.65 22.25 6.96
N GLN A 282 3.89 22.72 7.07
CA GLN A 282 4.87 22.71 5.96
C GLN A 282 5.23 21.28 5.56
N ILE A 283 5.45 20.39 6.53
CA ILE A 283 5.73 18.97 6.27
C ILE A 283 4.55 18.32 5.54
N VAL A 284 3.33 18.56 6.00
CA VAL A 284 2.10 18.06 5.38
C VAL A 284 1.98 18.54 3.93
N ASP A 285 2.20 19.81 3.66
CA ASP A 285 2.18 20.37 2.31
C ASP A 285 3.25 19.75 1.41
N MET A 286 4.47 19.59 1.92
CA MET A 286 5.55 18.93 1.19
C MET A 286 5.21 17.48 0.84
N ILE A 287 4.69 16.70 1.80
CA ILE A 287 4.28 15.31 1.59
C ILE A 287 3.13 15.22 0.59
N ASN A 288 2.09 16.05 0.75
CA ASN A 288 0.92 16.07 -0.14
C ASN A 288 1.29 16.52 -1.57
N SER A 289 2.27 17.41 -1.72
CA SER A 289 2.79 17.79 -3.04
C SER A 289 3.60 16.68 -3.71
N TYR A 290 4.14 15.75 -2.92
CA TYR A 290 5.01 14.67 -3.41
C TYR A 290 4.23 13.39 -3.77
N TYR A 291 3.29 12.95 -2.92
CA TYR A 291 2.52 11.73 -3.16
C TYR A 291 1.14 12.03 -3.71
N LYS A 292 0.88 11.58 -4.94
CA LYS A 292 -0.44 11.68 -5.56
C LYS A 292 -1.47 10.73 -4.94
N ILE A 293 -1.04 9.55 -4.48
CA ILE A 293 -1.91 8.54 -3.87
C ILE A 293 -1.46 8.21 -2.45
N GLN A 294 -2.27 8.51 -1.44
CA GLN A 294 -1.92 8.32 -0.02
C GLN A 294 -2.31 6.93 0.50
N CYS A 295 -1.74 5.88 -0.10
CA CYS A 295 -2.02 4.48 0.28
C CYS A 295 -1.16 4.01 1.47
N THR A 296 -1.77 3.30 2.42
CA THR A 296 -1.11 2.71 3.61
C THR A 296 -0.62 1.28 3.41
N ALA A 297 -0.79 0.73 2.20
CA ALA A 297 -0.45 -0.65 1.87
C ALA A 297 -0.98 -1.70 2.87
N CYS A 298 -2.22 -1.52 3.35
CA CYS A 298 -2.88 -2.44 4.30
C CYS A 298 -3.34 -3.77 3.67
N LEU A 299 -3.28 -3.88 2.33
CA LEU A 299 -3.66 -5.05 1.53
C LEU A 299 -5.15 -5.45 1.57
N TYR A 300 -6.02 -4.70 2.25
CA TYR A 300 -7.46 -5.00 2.32
C TYR A 300 -8.11 -5.04 0.94
N CYS A 301 -7.73 -4.13 0.05
CA CYS A 301 -8.23 -4.08 -1.31
C CYS A 301 -7.82 -5.28 -2.19
N VAL A 302 -6.72 -5.97 -1.84
CA VAL A 302 -6.18 -7.10 -2.64
C VAL A 302 -7.07 -8.32 -2.48
N LYS A 303 -7.46 -8.64 -1.24
CA LYS A 303 -8.35 -9.79 -0.93
C LYS A 303 -9.71 -9.69 -1.63
N GLU A 304 -10.20 -8.47 -1.78
CA GLU A 304 -11.51 -8.20 -2.36
C GLU A 304 -11.51 -8.07 -3.89
N CYS A 305 -10.33 -8.04 -4.51
CA CYS A 305 -10.22 -7.84 -5.95
C CYS A 305 -10.40 -9.17 -6.71
N PRO A 306 -11.50 -9.37 -7.47
CA PRO A 306 -11.73 -10.61 -8.21
C PRO A 306 -10.74 -10.82 -9.38
N LYS A 307 -9.97 -9.78 -9.71
CA LYS A 307 -8.95 -9.79 -10.74
C LYS A 307 -7.53 -9.95 -10.18
N ASN A 308 -7.41 -10.14 -8.86
CA ASN A 308 -6.13 -10.32 -8.18
C ASN A 308 -5.13 -9.19 -8.50
N ILE A 309 -5.60 -7.94 -8.61
CA ILE A 309 -4.73 -6.78 -8.90
C ILE A 309 -4.01 -6.39 -7.62
N ARG A 310 -2.67 -6.30 -7.67
CA ARG A 310 -1.81 -5.86 -6.56
C ARG A 310 -1.82 -4.33 -6.41
N ILE A 311 -2.99 -3.80 -6.03
CA ILE A 311 -3.30 -2.37 -6.02
C ILE A 311 -2.26 -1.53 -5.24
N PRO A 312 -1.86 -1.89 -4.00
CA PRO A 312 -0.91 -1.08 -3.25
C PRO A 312 0.46 -0.96 -3.92
N GLU A 313 0.96 -2.06 -4.51
CA GLU A 313 2.23 -2.08 -5.20
C GLU A 313 2.18 -1.26 -6.50
N LEU A 314 1.07 -1.33 -7.25
CA LEU A 314 0.86 -0.46 -8.41
C LEU A 314 0.82 1.02 -8.03
N PHE A 315 0.18 1.36 -6.91
CA PHE A 315 0.13 2.75 -6.40
C PHE A 315 1.50 3.24 -5.96
N HIS A 316 2.30 2.37 -5.35
CA HIS A 316 3.68 2.68 -4.98
C HIS A 316 4.52 3.05 -6.22
N ILE A 317 4.46 2.24 -7.28
CA ILE A 317 5.17 2.55 -8.53
C ILE A 317 4.64 3.85 -9.13
N TYR A 318 3.32 4.03 -9.18
CA TYR A 318 2.72 5.23 -9.75
C TYR A 318 3.17 6.51 -9.04
N ASN A 319 3.15 6.53 -7.71
CA ASN A 319 3.69 7.63 -6.93
C ASN A 319 5.18 7.86 -7.21
N SER A 320 5.95 6.78 -7.33
CA SER A 320 7.39 6.89 -7.60
C SER A 320 7.70 7.50 -8.97
N MET A 321 6.79 7.38 -9.94
CA MET A 321 6.93 8.02 -11.26
C MET A 321 6.53 9.50 -11.29
N GLN A 322 5.69 9.97 -10.37
CA GLN A 322 5.24 11.37 -10.35
C GLN A 322 6.27 12.33 -9.73
N LYS A 323 7.44 11.80 -9.31
CA LYS A 323 8.55 12.58 -8.78
C LYS A 323 9.07 13.56 -9.84
N LYS A 324 8.83 14.87 -9.65
CA LYS A 324 9.23 15.97 -10.55
C LYS A 324 10.74 16.10 -10.84
N VAL A 325 11.59 15.26 -10.23
CA VAL A 325 13.06 15.35 -10.31
C VAL A 325 13.65 14.34 -11.32
N ASP A 326 12.95 13.26 -11.67
CA ASP A 326 13.51 12.22 -12.54
C ASP A 326 12.91 12.26 -13.95
N THR A 327 13.34 13.25 -14.74
CA THR A 327 13.15 13.24 -16.20
C THR A 327 14.12 12.30 -16.92
N ASP A 328 14.99 11.58 -16.18
CA ASP A 328 15.95 10.66 -16.77
C ASP A 328 15.30 9.36 -17.25
N ARG A 329 15.50 9.05 -18.53
CA ARG A 329 14.97 7.87 -19.23
C ARG A 329 15.29 6.54 -18.53
N ILE A 330 16.39 6.47 -17.78
CA ILE A 330 16.84 5.29 -17.02
C ILE A 330 15.84 4.94 -15.91
N HIS A 331 15.28 5.94 -15.22
CA HIS A 331 14.34 5.73 -14.11
C HIS A 331 12.98 5.26 -14.61
N LYS A 332 12.51 5.79 -15.75
CA LYS A 332 11.27 5.32 -16.40
C LYS A 332 11.34 3.84 -16.79
N GLY A 333 12.48 3.38 -17.32
CA GLY A 333 12.70 1.97 -17.64
C GLY A 333 12.65 1.05 -16.41
N ARG A 334 13.20 1.50 -15.27
CA ARG A 334 13.13 0.77 -14.00
C ARG A 334 11.68 0.64 -13.48
N HIS A 335 10.88 1.71 -13.55
CA HIS A 335 9.48 1.66 -13.14
C HIS A 335 8.64 0.74 -14.02
N ILE A 336 8.88 0.72 -15.33
CA ILE A 336 8.23 -0.21 -16.26
C ILE A 336 8.63 -1.66 -15.94
N SER A 337 9.90 -1.92 -15.66
CA SER A 337 10.38 -3.26 -15.27
C SER A 337 9.74 -3.75 -13.96
N LEU A 338 9.67 -2.88 -12.94
CA LEU A 338 8.99 -3.19 -11.68
C LEU A 338 7.50 -3.44 -11.88
N TYR A 339 6.83 -2.62 -12.71
CA TYR A 339 5.43 -2.81 -13.04
C TYR A 339 5.20 -4.15 -13.74
N ASN A 340 6.02 -4.49 -14.73
CA ASN A 340 5.97 -5.77 -15.44
C ASN A 340 6.21 -6.96 -14.48
N THR A 341 7.13 -6.82 -13.52
CA THR A 341 7.38 -7.87 -12.52
C THR A 341 6.16 -8.14 -11.65
N ILE A 342 5.43 -7.08 -11.24
CA ILE A 342 4.21 -7.22 -10.43
C ILE A 342 3.11 -7.92 -11.21
N ILE A 343 2.84 -7.49 -12.46
CA ILE A 343 1.73 -8.02 -13.25
C ILE A 343 1.99 -9.43 -13.79
N THR A 344 3.24 -9.93 -13.80
CA THR A 344 3.53 -11.33 -14.17
C THR A 344 2.75 -12.34 -13.32
N ASN A 345 2.56 -12.03 -12.03
CA ASN A 345 1.88 -12.91 -11.07
C ASN A 345 0.62 -12.27 -10.46
N SER A 346 0.05 -11.25 -11.11
CA SER A 346 -1.15 -10.56 -10.63
C SER A 346 -1.95 -9.94 -11.77
N GLY A 347 -3.18 -9.49 -11.50
CA GLY A 347 -3.98 -8.79 -12.51
C GLY A 347 -3.36 -7.46 -12.91
N HIS A 348 -3.52 -7.09 -14.18
CA HIS A 348 -3.12 -5.79 -14.71
C HIS A 348 -4.07 -4.69 -14.21
N ALA A 349 -3.59 -3.44 -14.16
CA ALA A 349 -4.46 -2.29 -13.87
C ALA A 349 -5.63 -2.20 -14.87
N SER A 350 -5.39 -2.56 -16.13
CA SER A 350 -6.40 -2.63 -17.20
C SER A 350 -7.47 -3.70 -17.00
N ASP A 351 -7.22 -4.70 -16.16
CA ASP A 351 -8.18 -5.79 -15.92
C ASP A 351 -9.31 -5.34 -14.97
N CYS A 352 -9.22 -4.14 -14.40
CA CYS A 352 -10.20 -3.60 -13.48
C CYS A 352 -11.61 -3.54 -14.10
N ILE A 353 -12.49 -4.41 -13.62
CA ILE A 353 -13.92 -4.46 -13.99
C ILE A 353 -14.79 -3.44 -13.24
N LYS A 354 -14.16 -2.49 -12.54
CA LYS A 354 -14.82 -1.39 -11.81
C LYS A 354 -15.86 -1.80 -10.76
N CYS A 355 -15.78 -3.02 -10.22
CA CYS A 355 -16.74 -3.56 -9.25
C CYS A 355 -16.86 -2.79 -7.91
N GLY A 356 -15.87 -1.96 -7.56
CA GLY A 356 -15.91 -1.08 -6.38
C GLY A 356 -15.61 -1.76 -5.03
N LYS A 357 -15.41 -3.08 -4.99
CA LYS A 357 -15.12 -3.80 -3.74
C LYS A 357 -13.86 -3.30 -3.02
N CYS A 358 -12.82 -2.99 -3.79
CA CYS A 358 -11.57 -2.46 -3.25
C CYS A 358 -11.74 -1.10 -2.53
N GLU A 359 -12.58 -0.21 -3.06
CA GLU A 359 -12.83 1.11 -2.47
C GLU A 359 -13.65 0.98 -1.18
N LYS A 360 -14.65 0.08 -1.17
CA LYS A 360 -15.42 -0.24 0.05
C LYS A 360 -14.54 -0.81 1.16
N ALA A 361 -13.49 -1.55 0.81
CA ALA A 361 -12.54 -2.12 1.77
C ALA A 361 -11.37 -1.17 2.11
N CYS A 362 -11.25 -0.01 1.47
CA CYS A 362 -10.13 0.89 1.66
C CYS A 362 -10.38 1.79 2.88
N PRO A 363 -9.58 1.68 3.96
CA PRO A 363 -9.80 2.49 5.17
C PRO A 363 -9.46 3.97 4.93
N GLN A 364 -8.77 4.28 3.83
CA GLN A 364 -8.33 5.61 3.46
C GLN A 364 -9.28 6.27 2.44
N TYR A 365 -10.41 5.63 2.09
CA TYR A 365 -11.41 6.13 1.15
C TYR A 365 -10.85 6.55 -0.22
N LEU A 366 -9.78 5.88 -0.67
CA LEU A 366 -9.12 6.21 -1.93
C LEU A 366 -10.02 5.89 -3.13
N PRO A 367 -10.07 6.73 -4.18
CA PRO A 367 -10.75 6.43 -5.44
C PRO A 367 -9.94 5.44 -6.29
N ILE A 368 -9.81 4.20 -5.79
CA ILE A 368 -8.91 3.18 -6.32
C ILE A 368 -9.13 2.93 -7.81
N ARG A 369 -10.40 2.86 -8.25
CA ARG A 369 -10.74 2.58 -9.65
C ARG A 369 -10.21 3.65 -10.59
N ARG A 370 -10.38 4.91 -10.22
CA ARG A 370 -9.83 6.04 -10.98
C ARG A 370 -8.30 5.96 -11.07
N TYR A 371 -7.63 5.69 -9.95
CA TYR A 371 -6.17 5.55 -9.98
C TYR A 371 -5.71 4.36 -10.82
N LEU A 372 -6.41 3.22 -10.80
CA LEU A 372 -6.10 2.09 -11.68
C LEU A 372 -6.27 2.45 -13.16
N GLU A 373 -7.26 3.28 -13.52
CA GLU A 373 -7.38 3.81 -14.89
C GLU A 373 -6.21 4.71 -15.26
N GLU A 374 -5.82 5.62 -14.37
CA GLU A 374 -4.67 6.51 -14.57
C GLU A 374 -3.36 5.68 -14.71
N ILE A 375 -3.18 4.65 -13.89
CA ILE A 375 -2.04 3.73 -13.97
C ILE A 375 -2.08 2.95 -15.28
N SER A 376 -3.22 2.36 -15.62
CA SER A 376 -3.40 1.66 -16.90
C SER A 376 -3.02 2.58 -18.07
N TYR A 377 -3.46 3.83 -18.06
CA TYR A 377 -3.08 4.80 -19.08
C TYR A 377 -1.57 5.07 -19.14
N ASN A 378 -0.91 5.24 -17.99
CA ASN A 378 0.53 5.56 -17.91
C ASN A 378 1.45 4.37 -18.25
N PHE A 379 0.99 3.13 -18.04
CA PHE A 379 1.75 1.90 -18.28
C PHE A 379 1.30 1.10 -19.52
N ARG A 380 0.46 1.66 -20.38
CA ARG A 380 0.12 1.05 -21.68
C ARG A 380 1.38 0.88 -22.53
N SER A 381 1.64 -0.37 -22.91
CA SER A 381 2.68 -0.79 -23.86
C SER A 381 2.46 -0.28 -25.30
N ASP A 382 1.30 0.31 -25.58
CA ASP A 382 0.79 0.49 -26.94
C ASP A 382 1.08 1.88 -27.52
N ARG A 383 1.89 2.70 -26.84
CA ARG A 383 2.29 4.01 -27.35
C ARG A 383 3.56 3.85 -28.18
N PHE A 384 3.38 3.78 -29.51
CA PHE A 384 4.38 4.36 -30.40
C PHE A 384 4.58 5.81 -29.95
N SER A 385 5.81 6.20 -29.59
CA SER A 385 6.10 7.59 -29.29
C SER A 385 5.82 8.41 -30.54
N ASP A 386 5.14 9.55 -30.40
CA ASP A 386 4.99 10.54 -31.48
C ASP A 386 6.35 11.03 -32.04
N ASP A 387 7.46 10.66 -31.40
CA ASP A 387 8.85 10.86 -31.85
C ASP A 387 9.25 10.01 -33.09
N PHE A 388 8.40 9.11 -33.60
CA PHE A 388 8.64 8.45 -34.90
C PHE A 388 8.19 9.39 -36.03
N ASP A 389 9.12 10.18 -36.57
CA ASP A 389 8.93 11.04 -37.73
C ASP A 389 8.72 10.21 -39.01
N VAL A 390 7.45 9.88 -39.32
CA VAL A 390 7.07 9.36 -40.65
C VAL A 390 7.03 10.54 -41.62
N LYS A 391 7.79 10.48 -42.72
CA LYS A 391 7.66 11.44 -43.80
C LYS A 391 6.44 11.11 -44.64
N ARG A 392 5.59 12.12 -44.87
CA ARG A 392 4.54 12.11 -45.91
C ARG A 392 5.22 11.71 -47.23
N ASP A 393 4.76 10.61 -47.85
CA ASP A 393 5.30 10.01 -49.09
C ASP A 393 6.57 9.14 -48.99
N GLY A 394 7.11 8.88 -47.80
CA GLY A 394 8.23 7.95 -47.64
C GLY A 394 7.86 6.52 -48.05
N LYS A 395 8.73 5.81 -48.78
CA LYS A 395 8.57 4.39 -49.10
C LYS A 395 9.30 3.52 -48.07
N TYR A 396 8.59 2.62 -47.41
CA TYR A 396 9.07 1.83 -46.28
C TYR A 396 9.02 0.32 -46.58
N ILE A 397 10.07 -0.39 -46.18
CA ILE A 397 10.06 -1.85 -45.99
C ILE A 397 10.00 -2.15 -44.49
N VAL A 398 9.08 -3.02 -44.06
CA VAL A 398 9.01 -3.46 -42.65
C VAL A 398 9.68 -4.83 -42.50
N TYR A 399 10.75 -4.90 -41.71
CA TYR A 399 11.47 -6.12 -41.37
C TYR A 399 10.82 -6.81 -40.18
N GLY A 400 10.33 -8.04 -40.36
CA GLY A 400 9.58 -8.82 -39.37
C GLY A 400 8.11 -9.00 -39.77
N THR A 401 7.79 -10.10 -40.46
CA THR A 401 6.40 -10.42 -40.83
C THR A 401 5.68 -11.10 -39.66
N GLY A 402 4.94 -10.32 -38.88
CA GLY A 402 4.24 -10.83 -37.71
C GLY A 402 3.39 -9.77 -37.02
N LYS A 403 2.91 -10.07 -35.81
CA LYS A 403 2.03 -9.17 -35.03
C LYS A 403 2.60 -7.75 -34.86
N ASN A 404 3.91 -7.61 -34.72
CA ASN A 404 4.58 -6.32 -34.56
C ASN A 404 4.71 -5.57 -35.88
N GLY A 405 5.07 -6.26 -36.97
CA GLY A 405 5.08 -5.68 -38.32
C GLY A 405 3.72 -5.10 -38.71
N LEU A 406 2.62 -5.79 -38.38
CA LEU A 406 1.26 -5.28 -38.65
C LEU A 406 0.95 -3.97 -37.92
N LYS A 407 1.34 -3.85 -36.64
CA LYS A 407 1.13 -2.62 -35.87
C LYS A 407 1.88 -1.44 -36.46
N VAL A 408 3.16 -1.65 -36.81
CA VAL A 408 4.03 -0.65 -37.43
C VAL A 408 3.49 -0.23 -38.80
N THR A 409 3.03 -1.17 -39.62
CA THR A 409 2.38 -0.88 -40.91
C THR A 409 1.21 0.08 -40.74
N ASN A 410 0.31 -0.20 -39.79
CA ASN A 410 -0.85 0.66 -39.54
C ASN A 410 -0.46 2.08 -39.12
N TYR A 411 0.57 2.21 -38.28
CA TYR A 411 1.10 3.52 -37.86
C TYR A 411 1.65 4.33 -39.04
N ILE A 412 2.46 3.70 -39.90
CA ILE A 412 3.02 4.34 -41.11
C ILE A 412 1.91 4.83 -42.03
N LEU A 413 0.89 4.00 -42.27
CA LEU A 413 -0.22 4.34 -43.16
C LEU A 413 -1.08 5.50 -42.62
N GLN A 414 -1.31 5.57 -41.31
CA GLN A 414 -2.05 6.68 -40.67
C GLN A 414 -1.37 8.03 -40.80
N ARG A 415 -0.06 8.06 -41.02
CA ARG A 415 0.76 9.26 -41.22
C ARG A 415 1.09 9.52 -42.70
N GLU A 416 0.32 8.90 -43.60
CA GLU A 416 0.50 9.02 -45.05
C GLU A 416 1.87 8.54 -45.58
N GLY A 417 2.52 7.63 -44.86
CA GLY A 417 3.68 6.89 -45.36
C GLY A 417 3.25 5.72 -46.25
N VAL A 418 4.15 5.26 -47.12
CA VAL A 418 3.87 4.19 -48.10
C VAL A 418 4.66 2.93 -47.76
N VAL A 419 3.97 1.87 -47.32
CA VAL A 419 4.60 0.55 -47.15
C VAL A 419 4.61 -0.19 -48.49
N ILE A 420 5.79 -0.51 -49.01
CA ILE A 420 5.94 -1.14 -50.33
C ILE A 420 6.16 -2.65 -50.26
N GLY A 421 6.53 -3.18 -49.10
CA GLY A 421 6.85 -4.59 -48.90
C GLY A 421 7.33 -4.91 -47.50
N TYR A 422 7.58 -6.18 -47.26
CA TYR A 422 8.08 -6.70 -45.99
C TYR A 422 9.36 -7.49 -46.20
N CYS A 423 10.14 -7.64 -45.14
CA CYS A 423 11.31 -8.52 -45.15
C CYS A 423 11.21 -9.56 -44.04
N ASP A 424 11.61 -10.79 -44.34
CA ASP A 424 11.70 -11.89 -43.39
C ASP A 424 13.07 -12.57 -43.50
N SER A 425 13.58 -13.07 -42.37
CA SER A 425 14.78 -13.91 -42.31
C SER A 425 14.54 -15.32 -42.84
N ASP A 426 13.29 -15.75 -42.89
CA ASP A 426 12.87 -17.01 -43.47
C ASP A 426 12.83 -16.93 -45.01
N MET A 427 13.78 -17.60 -45.65
CA MET A 427 13.93 -17.63 -47.11
C MET A 427 12.73 -18.29 -47.80
N GLU A 428 11.98 -19.17 -47.12
CA GLU A 428 10.80 -19.83 -47.71
C GLU A 428 9.62 -18.86 -47.89
N LYS A 429 9.61 -17.75 -47.14
CA LYS A 429 8.58 -16.72 -47.27
C LYS A 429 8.90 -15.71 -48.38
N ALA A 430 10.11 -15.72 -48.94
CA ALA A 430 10.47 -14.82 -50.02
C ALA A 430 9.59 -15.08 -51.25
N GLY A 431 9.05 -14.02 -51.85
CA GLY A 431 8.12 -14.10 -52.98
C GLY A 431 6.65 -14.35 -52.59
N THR A 432 6.35 -14.56 -51.30
CA THR A 432 4.97 -14.57 -50.81
C THR A 432 4.41 -13.16 -50.65
N LEU A 433 3.10 -13.05 -50.38
CA LEU A 433 2.44 -11.78 -50.09
C LEU A 433 2.09 -11.69 -48.60
N CYS A 434 2.47 -10.59 -47.97
CA CYS A 434 2.00 -10.19 -46.64
C CYS A 434 1.18 -8.91 -46.80
N GLN A 435 -0.09 -8.91 -46.39
CA GLN A 435 -1.00 -7.76 -46.56
C GLN A 435 -1.05 -7.24 -48.01
N GLY A 436 -1.00 -8.14 -48.99
CA GLY A 436 -1.00 -7.80 -50.41
C GLY A 436 0.28 -7.14 -50.92
N LYS A 437 1.35 -7.09 -50.12
CA LYS A 437 2.68 -6.58 -50.52
C LYS A 437 3.70 -7.73 -50.54
N PRO A 438 4.69 -7.67 -51.43
CA PRO A 438 5.70 -8.72 -51.53
C PRO A 438 6.54 -8.82 -50.24
N VAL A 439 6.90 -10.06 -49.90
CA VAL A 439 7.90 -10.39 -48.88
C VAL A 439 9.23 -10.64 -49.59
N PHE A 440 10.24 -9.85 -49.25
CA PHE A 440 11.60 -9.96 -49.74
C PHE A 440 12.44 -10.77 -48.77
N SER A 441 13.35 -11.61 -49.28
CA SER A 441 14.39 -12.16 -48.42
C SER A 441 15.34 -11.05 -47.95
N VAL A 442 16.09 -11.31 -46.89
CA VAL A 442 17.16 -10.40 -46.44
C VAL A 442 18.18 -10.15 -47.55
N GLN A 443 18.44 -11.14 -48.40
CA GLN A 443 19.36 -11.03 -49.53
C GLN A 443 18.82 -10.10 -50.63
N ASP A 444 17.50 -10.08 -50.84
CA ASP A 444 16.85 -9.26 -51.88
C ASP A 444 16.81 -7.77 -51.54
N LEU A 445 16.99 -7.39 -50.27
CA LEU A 445 16.93 -6.00 -49.84
C LEU A 445 17.94 -5.10 -50.56
N LYS A 446 19.17 -5.61 -50.82
CA LYS A 446 20.20 -4.86 -51.56
C LYS A 446 19.82 -4.62 -53.01
N TYR A 447 19.29 -5.64 -53.67
CA TYR A 447 18.91 -5.55 -55.08
C TYR A 447 17.71 -4.62 -55.28
N ASN A 448 16.91 -4.44 -54.23
CA ASN A 448 15.70 -3.64 -54.24
C ASN A 448 15.83 -2.31 -53.49
N GLU A 449 17.04 -1.90 -53.10
CA GLU A 449 17.28 -0.68 -52.28
C GLU A 449 16.69 0.60 -52.89
N LYS A 450 16.60 0.65 -54.22
CA LYS A 450 16.02 1.78 -54.96
C LYS A 450 14.50 1.88 -54.83
N LEU A 451 13.83 0.83 -54.36
CA LEU A 451 12.37 0.80 -54.23
C LEU A 451 11.90 1.51 -52.96
N PHE A 452 12.73 1.55 -51.91
CA PHE A 452 12.39 2.14 -50.61
C PHE A 452 13.34 3.27 -50.22
N ASN A 453 12.86 4.10 -49.31
CA ASN A 453 13.65 5.14 -48.65
C ASN A 453 14.15 4.69 -47.27
N TYR A 454 13.40 3.78 -46.62
CA TYR A 454 13.65 3.38 -45.24
C TYR A 454 13.34 1.89 -45.04
N ILE A 455 14.11 1.23 -44.16
CA ILE A 455 13.76 -0.08 -43.59
C ILE A 455 13.41 0.13 -42.12
N VAL A 456 12.21 -0.30 -41.72
CA VAL A 456 11.72 -0.23 -40.35
C VAL A 456 11.78 -1.61 -39.73
N ILE A 457 12.43 -1.74 -38.59
CA ILE A 457 12.69 -3.02 -37.95
C ILE A 457 11.65 -3.27 -36.85
N ALA A 458 10.86 -4.33 -36.97
CA ALA A 458 9.78 -4.70 -36.05
C ALA A 458 9.96 -6.15 -35.55
N SER A 459 10.80 -6.37 -34.53
CA SER A 459 11.15 -7.71 -34.02
C SER A 459 11.38 -7.74 -32.51
N ASN A 460 11.16 -8.90 -31.89
CA ASN A 460 11.41 -9.15 -30.45
C ASN A 460 12.89 -9.34 -30.12
N SER A 461 13.74 -9.63 -31.11
CA SER A 461 15.15 -9.97 -30.93
C SER A 461 16.01 -9.10 -31.84
N PHE A 462 16.57 -8.03 -31.27
CA PHE A 462 17.41 -7.07 -32.00
C PHE A 462 18.75 -7.69 -32.44
N GLU A 463 19.27 -8.63 -31.66
CA GLU A 463 20.52 -9.35 -31.93
C GLU A 463 20.40 -10.24 -33.17
N ASP A 464 19.29 -10.97 -33.33
CA ASP A 464 19.04 -11.81 -34.50
C ASP A 464 18.97 -10.98 -35.79
N ILE A 465 18.44 -9.76 -35.72
CA ILE A 465 18.35 -8.87 -36.87
C ILE A 465 19.74 -8.42 -37.30
N ILE A 466 20.58 -7.98 -36.36
CA ILE A 466 21.94 -7.55 -36.65
C ILE A 466 22.75 -8.70 -37.25
N LEU A 467 22.64 -9.90 -36.67
CA LEU A 467 23.32 -11.09 -37.18
C LEU A 467 22.89 -11.41 -38.62
N ASN A 468 21.58 -11.37 -38.90
CA ASN A 468 21.06 -11.63 -40.24
C ASN A 468 21.48 -10.56 -41.25
N LEU A 469 21.41 -9.27 -40.93
CA LEU A 469 21.82 -8.19 -41.85
C LEU A 469 23.33 -8.20 -42.12
N ASN A 470 24.15 -8.42 -41.09
CA ASN A 470 25.61 -8.50 -41.21
C ASN A 470 26.05 -9.68 -42.08
N LYS A 471 25.39 -10.83 -41.98
CA LYS A 471 25.68 -12.01 -42.82
C LYS A 471 25.63 -11.69 -44.33
N TYR A 472 24.81 -10.71 -44.73
CA TYR A 472 24.65 -10.29 -46.12
C TYR A 472 25.34 -8.95 -46.45
N ASN A 473 26.27 -8.48 -45.60
CA ASN A 473 27.00 -7.23 -45.75
C ASN A 473 26.08 -5.98 -45.86
N ILE A 474 24.92 -5.98 -45.22
CA ILE A 474 24.04 -4.81 -45.15
C ILE A 474 24.41 -4.01 -43.90
N ASN A 475 24.98 -2.82 -44.08
CA ASN A 475 25.38 -1.97 -42.95
C ASN A 475 24.14 -1.29 -42.33
N MET A 476 24.01 -1.37 -41.01
CA MET A 476 22.97 -0.68 -40.24
C MET A 476 22.96 0.84 -40.45
N GLU A 477 24.07 1.48 -40.80
CA GLU A 477 24.11 2.93 -41.07
C GLU A 477 23.42 3.32 -42.40
N GLN A 478 23.33 2.41 -43.38
CA GLN A 478 22.57 2.61 -44.62
C GLN A 478 21.07 2.42 -44.39
N VAL A 479 20.71 1.78 -43.27
CA VAL A 479 19.35 1.55 -42.80
C VAL A 479 19.06 2.61 -41.74
N LEU A 480 18.69 3.83 -42.17
CA LEU A 480 18.37 4.93 -41.26
C LEU A 480 17.44 4.47 -40.13
N ALA A 481 18.00 4.32 -38.92
CA ALA A 481 17.30 3.98 -37.69
C ALA A 481 17.23 5.22 -36.79
N PRO A 482 16.05 5.60 -36.26
CA PRO A 482 16.01 6.34 -35.00
C PRO A 482 16.63 5.43 -33.93
N LYS A 483 17.64 5.94 -33.23
CA LYS A 483 18.43 5.21 -32.20
C LYS A 483 17.56 4.38 -31.26
N LEU A 484 17.75 3.06 -31.28
CA LEU A 484 17.21 2.12 -30.30
C LEU A 484 18.23 1.93 -29.17
N ALA A 485 17.92 2.46 -27.99
CA ALA A 485 18.59 2.10 -26.75
C ALA A 485 17.52 1.61 -25.76
N GLY A 486 17.57 0.31 -25.48
CA GLY A 486 16.72 -0.34 -24.46
C GLY A 486 15.65 -1.22 -25.08
N GLY A 487 15.78 -2.53 -24.88
CA GLY A 487 14.85 -3.53 -25.37
C GLY A 487 13.43 -3.29 -24.90
N SER A 488 12.55 -3.08 -25.87
CA SER A 488 11.15 -3.50 -25.92
C SER A 488 10.69 -3.17 -27.34
N ILE A 489 9.95 -4.07 -27.96
CA ILE A 489 9.21 -3.68 -29.16
C ILE A 489 8.18 -2.65 -28.74
N THR A 490 8.27 -1.47 -29.33
CA THR A 490 7.12 -0.60 -29.50
C THR A 490 6.46 -0.95 -30.81
#